data_AF-A0A2V8QNG3-F1
#
_entry.id   AF-A0A2V8QNG3-F1
#
_cell.length_a   1.000
_cell.length_b   1.000
_cell.length_c   1.000
_cell.angle_alpha   90.00
_cell.angle_beta   90.00
_cell.angle_gamma   90.00
#
_symmetry.space_group_name_H-M   'P 1'
#
loop_
_entity.id
_entity.type
_entity.pdbx_description
1 polymer ?
#
loop_
_entity_poly.entity_id
_entity_poly.type
_entity_poly.pdbx_seq_one_letter_code
_entity_poly.pdbx_strand_id
1 'polypeptide(L)'
;MKSQSERRWVIKYSILTIALALPLLWSFRWVRNYYPATVWDMMLASDLETRRRYCVLRGETVSGKTIEIRPTELVNATYARTWTMVNFTIDNRSLSLPSPHPDNAVLLNQFGGVGRLPPGVRIPDLLNAWANLYNKRLPGDSPDRLKAIRLDQYEWPGGRYADYSNYLMSWRKDL
;
A
#
# COMPACT_ATOMS: atom_id res chain seq x y z
N MET A 1 -39.74 22.21 29.77
CA MET A 1 -39.55 22.88 28.46
C MET A 1 -38.12 23.42 28.43
N LYS A 2 -37.26 22.95 27.52
CA LYS A 2 -35.88 23.45 27.41
C LYS A 2 -35.89 24.92 26.99
N SER A 3 -35.04 25.74 27.61
CA SER A 3 -34.92 27.17 27.32
C SER A 3 -34.62 27.39 25.82
N GLN A 4 -35.16 28.45 25.21
CA GLN A 4 -34.89 28.77 23.80
C GLN A 4 -33.38 28.82 23.48
N SER A 5 -32.55 29.23 24.45
CA SER A 5 -31.09 29.25 24.30
C SER A 5 -30.51 27.84 24.15
N GLU A 6 -30.94 26.89 24.99
CA GLU A 6 -30.50 25.50 24.94
C GLU A 6 -30.90 24.83 23.63
N ARG A 7 -32.13 25.11 23.15
CA ARG A 7 -32.61 24.56 21.87
C ARG A 7 -31.75 25.05 20.70
N ARG A 8 -31.30 26.30 20.73
CA ARG A 8 -30.41 26.89 19.72
C ARG A 8 -29.00 26.30 19.79
N TRP A 9 -28.48 26.03 20.98
CA TRP A 9 -27.20 25.35 21.16
C TRP A 9 -27.23 23.91 20.67
N VAL A 10 -28.29 23.16 21.00
CA VAL A 10 -28.49 21.78 20.51
C VAL A 10 -28.52 21.76 18.98
N ILE A 11 -29.25 22.68 18.34
CA ILE A 11 -29.30 22.76 16.88
C ILE A 11 -27.92 23.06 16.29
N LYS A 12 -27.19 24.04 16.84
CA LYS A 12 -25.85 24.41 16.37
C LYS A 12 -24.85 23.25 16.49
N TYR A 13 -24.82 22.58 17.63
CA TYR A 13 -23.92 21.45 17.84
C TYR A 13 -24.32 20.24 16.99
N SER A 14 -25.61 19.98 16.79
CA SER A 14 -26.04 18.93 15.86
C SER A 14 -25.61 19.22 14.43
N ILE A 15 -25.74 20.47 13.96
CA ILE A 15 -25.26 20.88 12.64
C ILE A 15 -23.74 20.69 12.53
N LEU A 16 -22.99 21.10 13.55
CA LEU A 16 -21.53 20.95 13.58
C LEU A 16 -21.11 19.48 13.54
N THR A 17 -21.75 18.63 14.34
CA THR A 17 -21.50 17.19 14.39
C THR A 17 -21.81 16.54 13.04
N ILE A 18 -22.93 16.89 12.41
CA ILE A 18 -23.29 16.39 11.09
C ILE A 18 -22.28 16.87 10.03
N ALA A 19 -21.87 18.14 10.08
CA ALA A 19 -20.90 18.72 9.17
C ALA A 19 -19.50 18.08 9.28
N LEU A 20 -19.12 17.59 10.46
CA LEU A 20 -17.88 16.83 10.68
C LEU A 20 -18.01 15.34 10.32
N ALA A 21 -19.13 14.72 10.71
CA ALA A 21 -19.33 13.28 10.54
C ALA A 21 -19.71 12.89 9.11
N LEU A 22 -20.47 13.70 8.38
CA LEU A 22 -20.87 13.38 6.99
C LEU A 22 -19.69 13.27 6.03
N PRO A 23 -18.70 14.20 6.01
CA PRO A 23 -17.51 14.05 5.17
C PRO A 23 -16.70 12.81 5.53
N LEU A 24 -16.64 12.45 6.82
CA LEU A 24 -15.99 11.23 7.29
C LEU A 24 -16.75 9.99 6.82
N LEU A 25 -18.07 9.91 7.01
CA LEU A 25 -18.87 8.79 6.53
C LEU A 25 -18.86 8.70 5.00
N TRP A 26 -18.84 9.83 4.30
CA TRP A 26 -18.70 9.92 2.85
C TRP A 26 -17.33 9.40 2.40
N SER A 27 -16.24 9.80 3.07
CA SER A 27 -14.91 9.27 2.79
C SER A 27 -14.86 7.78 3.07
N PHE A 28 -15.41 7.27 4.17
CA PHE A 28 -15.51 5.83 4.42
C PHE A 28 -16.37 5.08 3.38
N ARG A 29 -17.43 5.71 2.83
CA ARG A 29 -18.33 5.11 1.83
C ARG A 29 -17.72 5.03 0.43
N TRP A 30 -16.91 6.02 0.06
CA TRP A 30 -16.23 6.11 -1.24
C TRP A 30 -14.79 5.57 -1.24
N VAL A 31 -14.08 5.68 -0.12
CA VAL A 31 -12.84 4.94 0.20
C VAL A 31 -13.22 3.53 0.66
N ARG A 32 -14.16 2.89 -0.05
CA ARG A 32 -14.39 1.46 0.07
C ARG A 32 -13.15 0.76 -0.49
N ASN A 33 -12.34 0.26 0.43
CA ASN A 33 -11.49 -0.93 0.32
C ASN A 33 -11.22 -1.37 -1.13
N TYR A 34 -10.30 -0.67 -1.80
CA TYR A 34 -9.81 -1.07 -3.12
C TYR A 34 -8.86 -2.30 -3.05
N TYR A 35 -8.60 -2.85 -1.86
CA TYR A 35 -7.72 -4.01 -1.68
C TYR A 35 -8.22 -4.94 -0.54
N PRO A 36 -8.01 -6.26 -0.64
CA PRO A 36 -8.85 -7.25 0.03
C PRO A 36 -8.28 -7.71 1.39
N ALA A 37 -7.98 -6.78 2.28
CA ALA A 37 -7.65 -7.08 3.67
C ALA A 37 -8.18 -5.96 4.56
N THR A 38 -8.79 -6.31 5.70
CA THR A 38 -9.31 -5.29 6.61
C THR A 38 -8.15 -4.57 7.28
N VAL A 39 -8.26 -3.24 7.42
CA VAL A 39 -7.23 -2.40 8.07
C VAL A 39 -6.93 -2.86 9.51
N TRP A 40 -7.84 -3.62 10.13
CA TRP A 40 -7.64 -4.17 11.47
C TRP A 40 -6.71 -5.40 11.50
N ASP A 41 -6.81 -6.31 10.53
CA ASP A 41 -5.83 -7.40 10.38
C ASP A 41 -4.41 -6.86 10.11
N MET A 42 -4.34 -5.65 9.52
CA MET A 42 -3.09 -4.97 9.17
C MET A 42 -2.34 -4.34 10.36
N MET A 43 -3.03 -4.05 11.47
CA MET A 43 -2.45 -3.40 12.66
C MET A 43 -1.99 -4.37 13.74
N LEU A 44 -2.46 -5.62 13.73
CA LEU A 44 -2.17 -6.62 14.76
C LEU A 44 -0.88 -7.43 14.53
N ALA A 45 -0.26 -7.33 13.34
CA ALA A 45 0.87 -8.18 12.94
C ALA A 45 2.27 -7.55 13.16
N SER A 46 2.42 -6.56 14.05
CA SER A 46 3.73 -6.01 14.41
C SER A 46 4.20 -6.56 15.75
N ASP A 47 4.62 -7.81 15.75
CA ASP A 47 5.46 -8.31 16.82
C ASP A 47 6.84 -7.65 16.70
N LEU A 48 7.43 -7.22 17.82
CA LEU A 48 8.73 -6.57 17.87
C LEU A 48 9.83 -7.63 17.74
N GLU A 49 9.86 -8.32 16.60
CA GLU A 49 10.92 -9.30 16.34
C GLU A 49 12.29 -8.61 16.23
N THR A 50 13.30 -9.32 16.71
CA THR A 50 14.71 -8.92 16.71
C THR A 50 15.27 -8.75 15.28
N ARG A 51 14.59 -9.27 14.26
CA ARG A 51 14.91 -9.10 12.83
C ARG A 51 13.79 -8.32 12.15
N ARG A 52 14.15 -7.28 11.39
CA ARG A 52 13.17 -6.44 10.69
C ARG A 52 13.36 -6.53 9.19
N ARG A 53 12.34 -7.01 8.49
CA ARG A 53 12.27 -6.91 7.03
C ARG A 53 11.68 -5.57 6.62
N TYR A 54 12.33 -4.91 5.67
CA TYR A 54 11.85 -3.66 5.10
C TYR A 54 12.13 -3.64 3.60
N CYS A 55 11.46 -2.74 2.89
CA CYS A 55 11.59 -2.65 1.44
C CYS A 55 11.97 -1.22 1.03
N VAL A 56 12.64 -1.10 -0.11
CA VAL A 56 13.03 0.18 -0.73
C VAL A 56 12.50 0.20 -2.15
N LEU A 57 11.73 1.23 -2.50
CA LEU A 57 11.16 1.42 -3.83
C LEU A 57 12.04 2.34 -4.66
N ARG A 58 12.44 1.88 -5.85
CA ARG A 58 13.33 2.64 -6.74
C ARG A 58 12.76 2.67 -8.16
N GLY A 59 12.90 3.81 -8.82
CA GLY A 59 12.54 4.00 -10.22
C GLY A 59 13.76 4.26 -11.08
N GLU A 60 13.74 3.78 -12.32
CA GLU A 60 14.69 4.14 -13.36
C GLU A 60 13.97 5.08 -14.34
N THR A 61 14.48 6.30 -14.52
CA THR A 61 13.88 7.31 -15.39
C THR A 61 14.27 7.10 -16.85
N VAL A 62 13.54 7.70 -17.78
CA VAL A 62 13.87 7.73 -19.21
C VAL A 62 15.25 8.36 -19.44
N SER A 63 15.63 9.37 -18.65
CA SER A 63 16.98 9.96 -18.64
C SER A 63 18.08 9.04 -18.11
N GLY A 64 17.76 7.84 -17.64
CA GLY A 64 18.73 6.87 -17.12
C GLY A 64 19.13 7.09 -15.66
N LYS A 65 18.43 7.97 -14.93
CA LYS A 65 18.67 8.18 -13.50
C LYS A 65 17.93 7.13 -12.68
N THR A 66 18.57 6.62 -11.63
CA THR A 66 17.88 5.84 -10.60
C THR A 66 17.49 6.75 -9.45
N ILE A 67 16.20 6.78 -9.12
CA ILE A 67 15.65 7.56 -8.02
C ILE A 67 15.02 6.64 -6.97
N GLU A 68 15.11 7.01 -5.71
CA GLU A 68 14.32 6.38 -4.66
C GLU A 68 12.95 7.07 -4.59
N ILE A 69 11.88 6.29 -4.68
CA ILE A 69 10.51 6.83 -4.70
C ILE A 69 9.92 6.63 -3.32
N ARG A 70 9.55 7.73 -2.65
CA ARG A 70 8.90 7.63 -1.36
C ARG A 70 7.46 7.13 -1.55
N PRO A 71 7.04 6.03 -0.91
CA PRO A 71 5.69 5.49 -1.10
C PRO A 71 4.60 6.49 -0.66
N THR A 72 4.89 7.36 0.30
CA THR A 72 4.00 8.45 0.73
C THR A 72 3.67 9.41 -0.40
N GLU A 73 4.62 9.63 -1.32
CA GLU A 73 4.38 10.48 -2.48
C GLU A 73 3.40 9.80 -3.43
N LEU A 74 3.41 8.47 -3.58
CA LEU A 74 2.62 7.75 -4.57
C LEU A 74 1.13 7.59 -4.24
N VAL A 75 0.82 7.13 -3.01
CA VAL A 75 -0.53 6.64 -2.68
C VAL A 75 -1.33 7.56 -1.75
N ASN A 76 -0.81 8.74 -1.41
CA ASN A 76 -1.43 9.68 -0.46
C ASN A 76 -1.99 8.98 0.79
N ALA A 77 -1.25 7.98 1.26
CA ALA A 77 -1.62 7.14 2.39
C ALA A 77 -0.51 7.22 3.44
N THR A 78 -0.88 6.97 4.70
CA THR A 78 0.10 6.88 5.78
C THR A 78 1.10 5.78 5.45
N TYR A 79 2.37 6.02 5.80
CA TYR A 79 3.49 5.11 5.55
C TYR A 79 3.16 3.66 5.94
N ALA A 80 2.53 3.47 7.10
CA ALA A 80 2.13 2.15 7.60
C ALA A 80 1.20 1.41 6.63
N ARG A 81 0.16 2.06 6.11
CA ARG A 81 -0.83 1.41 5.23
C ARG A 81 -0.19 0.92 3.92
N THR A 82 0.72 1.72 3.36
CA THR A 82 1.40 1.36 2.12
C THR A 82 2.29 0.14 2.30
N TRP A 83 3.07 0.10 3.39
CA TRP A 83 3.96 -1.01 3.65
C TRP A 83 3.24 -2.27 4.10
N THR A 84 2.11 -2.15 4.81
CA THR A 84 1.29 -3.33 5.07
C THR A 84 0.73 -3.93 3.78
N MET A 85 0.27 -3.11 2.84
CA MET A 85 -0.19 -3.60 1.52
C MET A 85 0.94 -4.32 0.76
N VAL A 86 2.16 -3.78 0.79
CA VAL A 86 3.34 -4.46 0.22
C VAL A 86 3.56 -5.82 0.88
N ASN A 87 3.64 -5.87 2.21
CA ASN A 87 3.87 -7.12 2.94
C ASN A 87 2.77 -8.16 2.65
N PHE A 88 1.51 -7.74 2.59
CA PHE A 88 0.39 -8.63 2.21
C PHE A 88 0.51 -9.16 0.78
N THR A 89 1.07 -8.36 -0.12
CA THR A 89 1.31 -8.77 -1.51
C THR A 89 2.50 -9.73 -1.59
N ILE A 90 3.57 -9.48 -0.83
CA ILE A 90 4.71 -10.41 -0.67
C ILE A 90 4.23 -11.76 -0.12
N ASP A 91 3.35 -11.74 0.87
CA ASP A 91 2.76 -12.93 1.49
C ASP A 91 1.64 -13.58 0.65
N ASN A 92 1.34 -13.05 -0.53
CA ASN A 92 0.26 -13.55 -1.41
C ASN A 92 -1.12 -13.64 -0.74
N ARG A 93 -1.39 -12.80 0.28
CA ARG A 93 -2.60 -12.90 1.12
C ARG A 93 -3.90 -12.76 0.33
N SER A 94 -3.89 -11.97 -0.75
CA SER A 94 -5.05 -11.79 -1.63
C SER A 94 -5.45 -13.05 -2.40
N LEU A 95 -4.56 -14.04 -2.48
CA LEU A 95 -4.79 -15.31 -3.16
C LEU A 95 -5.37 -16.37 -2.21
N SER A 96 -5.35 -16.12 -0.90
CA SER A 96 -5.92 -17.00 0.13
C SER A 96 -7.39 -16.69 0.45
N LEU A 97 -8.03 -15.81 -0.32
CA LEU A 97 -9.42 -15.42 -0.08
C LEU A 97 -10.37 -16.57 -0.43
N PRO A 98 -11.48 -16.77 0.31
CA PRO A 98 -12.46 -17.80 0.01
C PRO A 98 -13.08 -17.68 -1.39
N SER A 99 -13.19 -16.46 -1.91
CA SER A 99 -13.68 -16.17 -3.26
C SER A 99 -12.64 -15.28 -3.97
N PRO A 100 -11.63 -15.87 -4.62
CA PRO A 100 -10.59 -15.11 -5.28
C PRO A 100 -11.11 -14.50 -6.59
N HIS A 101 -10.54 -13.35 -6.99
CA HIS A 101 -10.76 -12.80 -8.33
C HIS A 101 -10.44 -13.84 -9.43
N PRO A 102 -11.13 -13.89 -10.58
CA PRO A 102 -10.86 -14.86 -11.63
C PRO A 102 -9.38 -14.97 -12.03
N ASP A 103 -8.69 -13.84 -12.18
CA ASP A 103 -7.26 -13.83 -12.49
C ASP A 103 -6.40 -14.51 -11.41
N ASN A 104 -6.82 -14.44 -10.14
CA ASN A 104 -6.15 -15.11 -9.03
C ASN A 104 -6.44 -16.62 -9.07
N ALA A 105 -7.64 -17.03 -9.44
CA ALA A 105 -7.96 -18.45 -9.63
C ALA A 105 -7.13 -19.08 -10.76
N VAL A 106 -6.95 -18.38 -11.89
CA VAL A 106 -6.08 -18.83 -12.99
C VAL A 106 -4.64 -19.02 -12.49
N LEU A 107 -4.11 -18.05 -11.74
CA LEU A 107 -2.78 -18.14 -11.17
C LEU A 107 -2.65 -19.31 -10.19
N LEU A 108 -3.64 -19.51 -9.31
CA LEU A 108 -3.64 -20.63 -8.37
C LEU A 108 -3.67 -21.98 -9.10
N ASN A 109 -4.42 -22.10 -10.19
CA ASN A 109 -4.47 -23.31 -11.01
C ASN A 109 -3.12 -23.60 -11.67
N GLN A 110 -2.39 -22.58 -12.12
CA GLN A 110 -1.06 -22.75 -12.73
C GLN A 110 -0.01 -23.27 -11.73
N PHE A 111 -0.05 -22.79 -10.50
CA PHE A 111 0.95 -23.13 -9.48
C PHE A 111 0.53 -24.29 -8.56
N GLY A 112 -0.72 -24.76 -8.64
CA GLY A 112 -1.23 -25.83 -7.80
C GLY A 112 -1.57 -25.40 -6.37
N GLY A 113 -2.05 -24.16 -6.21
CA GLY A 113 -2.52 -23.60 -4.95
C GLY A 113 -1.57 -22.61 -4.28
N VAL A 114 -2.05 -21.97 -3.20
CA VAL A 114 -1.35 -20.86 -2.52
C VAL A 114 0.03 -21.25 -2.00
N GLY A 115 0.15 -22.44 -1.39
CA GLY A 115 1.39 -22.90 -0.74
C GLY A 115 2.55 -23.17 -1.69
N ARG A 116 2.32 -23.15 -3.01
CA ARG A 116 3.34 -23.37 -4.04
C ARG A 116 3.74 -22.08 -4.77
N LEU A 117 3.10 -20.96 -4.45
CA LEU A 117 3.39 -19.69 -5.09
C LEU A 117 4.70 -19.10 -4.56
N PRO A 118 5.55 -18.53 -5.45
CA PRO A 118 6.66 -17.72 -5.00
C PRO A 118 6.15 -16.48 -4.25
N PRO A 119 6.90 -15.96 -3.28
CA PRO A 119 6.52 -14.75 -2.56
C PRO A 119 6.39 -13.57 -3.53
N GLY A 120 5.34 -12.77 -3.34
CA GLY A 120 5.15 -11.55 -4.10
C GLY A 120 4.79 -11.75 -5.57
N VAL A 121 4.08 -12.83 -5.91
CA VAL A 121 3.72 -13.13 -7.31
C VAL A 121 2.91 -12.00 -7.97
N ARG A 122 2.20 -11.19 -7.17
CA ARG A 122 1.43 -10.01 -7.60
C ARG A 122 2.16 -8.68 -7.42
N ILE A 123 3.41 -8.67 -6.93
CA ILE A 123 4.20 -7.43 -6.81
C ILE A 123 4.38 -6.73 -8.17
N PRO A 124 4.60 -7.43 -9.31
CA PRO A 124 4.67 -6.76 -10.62
C PRO A 124 3.42 -5.95 -10.97
N ASP A 125 2.23 -6.42 -10.59
CA ASP A 125 0.96 -5.70 -10.82
C ASP A 125 0.89 -4.44 -9.96
N LEU A 126 1.30 -4.54 -8.69
CA LEU A 126 1.39 -3.41 -7.77
C LEU A 126 2.40 -2.35 -8.27
N LEU A 127 3.58 -2.82 -8.71
CA LEU A 127 4.63 -1.98 -9.28
C LEU A 127 4.14 -1.22 -10.51
N ASN A 128 3.44 -1.90 -11.43
CA ASN A 128 2.85 -1.27 -12.61
C ASN A 128 1.83 -0.17 -12.21
N ALA A 129 0.95 -0.45 -11.25
CA ALA A 129 -0.01 0.53 -10.76
C ALA A 129 0.69 1.78 -10.18
N TRP A 130 1.74 1.58 -9.39
CA TRP A 130 2.52 2.67 -8.80
C TRP A 130 3.31 3.48 -9.83
N ALA A 131 3.94 2.82 -10.79
CA ALA A 131 4.65 3.52 -11.86
C ALA A 131 3.69 4.36 -12.71
N ASN A 132 2.49 3.85 -12.99
CA ASN A 132 1.44 4.61 -13.66
C ASN A 132 0.99 5.83 -12.83
N LEU A 133 0.83 5.69 -11.52
CA LEU A 133 0.51 6.83 -10.63
C LEU A 133 1.61 7.89 -10.61
N TYR A 134 2.87 7.47 -10.63
CA TYR A 134 4.01 8.38 -10.74
C TYR A 134 4.01 9.12 -12.07
N ASN A 135 3.99 8.37 -13.18
CA ASN A 135 4.10 8.90 -14.54
C ASN A 135 2.91 9.78 -14.95
N LYS A 136 1.73 9.59 -14.35
CA LYS A 136 0.56 10.45 -14.58
C LYS A 136 0.73 11.90 -14.09
N ARG A 137 1.70 12.15 -13.19
CA ARG A 137 1.97 13.49 -12.65
C ARG A 137 2.92 14.30 -13.52
N LEU A 138 3.55 13.64 -14.48
CA LEU A 138 4.54 14.23 -15.36
C LEU A 138 3.97 14.37 -16.77
N PRO A 139 4.39 15.39 -17.53
CA PRO A 139 4.15 15.47 -18.96
C PRO A 139 4.59 14.19 -19.70
N GLY A 140 3.98 13.90 -20.84
CA GLY A 140 4.24 12.67 -21.62
C GLY A 140 5.68 12.55 -22.13
N ASP A 141 6.33 13.68 -22.37
CA ASP A 141 7.68 13.86 -22.88
C ASP A 141 8.73 14.09 -21.77
N SER A 142 8.33 14.08 -20.50
CA SER A 142 9.26 14.35 -19.39
C SER A 142 10.35 13.27 -19.28
N PRO A 143 11.64 13.67 -19.21
CA PRO A 143 12.75 12.73 -19.03
C PRO A 143 12.80 12.09 -17.64
N ASP A 144 11.97 12.57 -16.70
CA ASP A 144 11.86 12.05 -15.34
C ASP A 144 10.78 10.97 -15.22
N ARG A 145 10.02 10.71 -16.29
CA ARG A 145 9.12 9.54 -16.33
C ARG A 145 9.91 8.27 -16.09
N LEU A 146 9.30 7.33 -15.38
CA LEU A 146 9.84 6.01 -15.16
C LEU A 146 9.74 5.19 -16.45
N LYS A 147 10.82 4.50 -16.79
CA LYS A 147 10.85 3.38 -17.74
C LYS A 147 10.91 2.01 -17.05
N ALA A 148 11.28 2.00 -15.77
CA ALA A 148 11.22 0.80 -14.93
C ALA A 148 11.04 1.19 -13.46
N ILE A 149 10.50 0.26 -12.68
CA ILE A 149 10.35 0.40 -11.23
C ILE A 149 10.73 -0.94 -10.57
N ARG A 150 11.38 -0.86 -9.41
CA ARG A 150 11.78 -2.03 -8.63
C ARG A 150 11.49 -1.85 -7.14
N LEU A 151 11.19 -2.96 -6.49
CA LEU A 151 11.09 -3.06 -5.04
C LEU A 151 12.17 -4.01 -4.56
N ASP A 152 13.07 -3.51 -3.72
CA ASP A 152 14.16 -4.29 -3.13
C ASP A 152 13.84 -4.57 -1.66
N GLN A 153 13.81 -5.84 -1.26
CA GLN A 153 13.59 -6.26 0.12
C GLN A 153 14.92 -6.52 0.83
N TYR A 154 15.01 -6.03 2.06
CA TYR A 154 16.16 -6.17 2.93
C TYR A 154 15.73 -6.72 4.30
N GLU A 155 16.66 -7.37 4.97
CA GLU A 155 16.55 -7.78 6.37
C GLU A 155 17.59 -7.05 7.20
N TRP A 156 17.13 -6.34 8.22
CA TRP A 156 18.01 -5.81 9.26
C TRP A 156 18.06 -6.84 10.40
N PRO A 157 19.23 -7.43 10.70
CA PRO A 157 19.35 -8.51 11.68
C PRO A 157 19.13 -8.06 13.15
N GLY A 158 18.95 -6.75 13.38
CA GLY A 158 18.85 -6.15 14.71
C GLY A 158 20.20 -6.06 15.41
N GLY A 159 20.24 -5.33 16.52
CA GLY A 159 21.48 -5.06 17.25
C GLY A 159 21.95 -3.62 17.07
N ARG A 160 23.20 -3.43 16.65
CA ARG A 160 23.77 -2.09 16.47
C ARG A 160 23.22 -1.49 15.18
N TYR A 161 23.00 -0.18 15.14
CA TYR A 161 22.65 0.52 13.89
C TYR A 161 23.74 0.40 12.79
N ALA A 162 24.94 -0.06 13.14
CA ALA A 162 26.02 -0.35 12.22
C ALA A 162 25.87 -1.72 11.52
N ASP A 163 24.96 -2.58 11.98
CA ASP A 163 24.72 -3.87 11.36
C ASP A 163 24.05 -3.64 10.00
N TYR A 164 24.77 -3.99 8.94
CA TYR A 164 24.34 -3.77 7.57
C TYR A 164 23.10 -4.61 7.25
N SER A 165 22.14 -3.97 6.57
CA SER A 165 20.97 -4.66 6.05
C SER A 165 21.37 -5.66 4.97
N ASN A 166 20.91 -6.90 5.12
CA ASN A 166 21.15 -7.96 4.17
C ASN A 166 20.11 -7.90 3.06
N TYR A 167 20.56 -7.98 1.81
CA TYR A 167 19.66 -8.11 0.67
C TYR A 167 18.94 -9.47 0.71
N LEU A 168 17.63 -9.47 0.48
CA LEU A 168 16.84 -10.69 0.39
C LEU A 168 16.44 -11.00 -1.05
N MET A 169 15.67 -10.10 -1.68
CA MET A 169 15.14 -10.29 -3.03
C MET A 169 14.68 -8.97 -3.65
N SER A 170 14.45 -8.99 -4.96
CA SER A 170 13.93 -7.86 -5.72
C SER A 170 12.82 -8.29 -6.66
N TRP A 171 11.86 -7.39 -6.84
CA TRP A 171 10.91 -7.45 -7.94
C TRP A 171 11.13 -6.22 -8.83
N ARG A 172 11.22 -6.43 -10.15
CA ARG A 172 11.36 -5.35 -11.14
C ARG A 172 10.23 -5.44 -12.15
N LYS A 173 9.75 -4.29 -12.60
CA LYS A 173 8.78 -4.15 -13.70
C LYS A 173 9.27 -3.07 -14.65
N ASP A 174 9.51 -3.45 -15.91
CA ASP A 174 9.72 -2.51 -17.01
C ASP A 174 8.36 -2.04 -17.55
N LEU A 175 8.31 -0.80 -18.06
CA LEU A 175 7.09 -0.04 -18.39
C LEU A 175 6.98 0.22 -19.89
#